data_AF-A0A8C3PWI7-F1
#
_entry.id   AF-A0A8C3PWI7-F1
#
_cell.length_a   1.000
_cell.length_b   1.000
_cell.length_c   1.000
_cell.angle_alpha   90.00
_cell.angle_beta   90.00
_cell.angle_gamma   90.00
#
_symmetry.space_group_name_H-M   'P 1'
#
loop_
_entity.id
_entity.type
_entity.pdbx_description
1 polymer ?
#
loop_
_entity_poly.entity_id
_entity_poly.type
_entity_poly.pdbx_seq_one_letter_code
_entity_poly.pdbx_strand_id
1 'polypeptide(L)'
;MLASRAFSLIGRRALSTSICVRAHGHAGVVKAEDFSHPAYVDRRDVPLPEAAFVKELSAQQKALKEKEKASWTALSVDEKVELYRIKFNESYAEMNKGTNEWKTVLGGVLFFLGVSGLILIWQKMYMYGPIPHTFSDEWLSMQTKRMLDMRINPVEGISSQWDYEKNEWKK
;
A
#
# COMPACT_ATOMS: atom_id res chain seq x y z
N MET A 1 12.05 -39.51 -3.85
CA MET A 1 10.77 -39.18 -3.17
C MET A 1 10.95 -38.01 -2.19
N LEU A 2 11.23 -36.80 -2.69
CA LEU A 2 11.46 -35.61 -1.84
C LEU A 2 10.91 -34.30 -2.45
N ALA A 3 10.22 -34.37 -3.60
CA ALA A 3 9.67 -33.19 -4.29
C ALA A 3 8.17 -32.96 -4.04
N SER A 4 7.49 -33.85 -3.31
CA SER A 4 6.02 -33.85 -3.20
C SER A 4 5.47 -33.19 -1.94
N ARG A 5 6.31 -32.59 -1.07
CA ARG A 5 5.88 -32.01 0.21
C ARG A 5 5.97 -30.48 0.31
N ALA A 6 6.44 -29.79 -0.74
CA ALA A 6 6.56 -28.32 -0.72
C ALA A 6 5.29 -27.57 -1.20
N PHE A 7 4.35 -28.25 -1.87
CA PHE A 7 3.17 -27.60 -2.46
C PHE A 7 1.90 -27.62 -1.60
N SER A 8 1.93 -28.17 -0.37
CA SER A 8 0.72 -28.31 0.46
C SER A 8 0.40 -27.10 1.37
N LEU A 9 1.22 -26.06 1.38
CA LEU A 9 1.09 -24.94 2.33
C LEU A 9 0.56 -23.63 1.74
N ILE A 10 0.26 -23.57 0.44
CA ILE A 10 -0.15 -22.32 -0.25
C ILE A 10 -1.68 -22.17 -0.36
N GLY A 11 -2.46 -23.22 -0.08
CA GLY A 11 -3.90 -23.25 -0.43
C GLY A 11 -4.92 -22.74 0.59
N ARG A 12 -4.54 -22.20 1.76
CA ARG A 12 -5.52 -21.94 2.86
C ARG A 12 -5.69 -20.49 3.33
N ARG A 13 -5.14 -19.52 2.62
CA ARG A 13 -5.50 -18.10 2.84
C ARG A 13 -6.26 -17.59 1.64
N ALA A 14 -7.50 -18.06 1.50
CA ALA A 14 -8.50 -17.36 0.72
C ALA A 14 -8.53 -15.92 1.22
N LEU A 15 -8.22 -14.97 0.35
CA LEU A 15 -8.54 -13.56 0.55
C LEU A 15 -10.06 -13.47 0.57
N SER A 16 -10.65 -13.65 1.75
CA SER A 16 -12.05 -13.33 1.99
C SER A 16 -12.18 -11.81 1.89
N THR A 17 -12.39 -11.31 0.67
CA THR A 17 -12.94 -9.97 0.45
C THR A 17 -14.43 -9.97 0.83
N SER A 18 -14.75 -10.43 2.03
CA SER A 18 -16.00 -10.05 2.67
C SER A 18 -15.75 -8.64 3.18
N ILE A 19 -16.27 -7.65 2.47
CA ILE A 19 -16.57 -6.35 3.06
C ILE A 19 -17.55 -6.66 4.19
N CYS A 20 -17.02 -6.96 5.38
CA CYS A 20 -17.80 -6.98 6.59
C CYS A 20 -18.16 -5.52 6.83
N VAL A 21 -19.29 -5.09 6.27
CA VAL A 21 -20.02 -3.96 6.83
C VAL A 21 -20.33 -4.41 8.26
N ARG A 22 -19.48 -4.00 9.21
CA ARG A 22 -19.75 -4.22 10.62
C ARG A 22 -20.98 -3.39 10.93
N ALA A 23 -22.15 -4.02 10.78
CA ALA A 23 -23.37 -3.54 11.38
C ALA A 23 -23.15 -3.65 12.90
N HIS A 24 -22.60 -2.58 13.49
CA HIS A 24 -22.77 -2.35 14.91
C HIS A 24 -24.28 -2.22 15.10
N GLY A 25 -24.94 -3.29 15.55
CA GLY A 25 -26.40 -3.49 15.54
C GLY A 25 -27.25 -2.48 16.32
N HIS A 26 -26.63 -1.41 16.81
CA HIS A 26 -27.29 -0.30 17.51
C HIS A 26 -27.16 1.05 16.78
N ALA A 27 -26.34 1.18 15.73
CA ALA A 27 -26.05 2.48 15.08
C ALA A 27 -27.01 2.88 13.95
N GLY A 28 -27.91 1.96 13.56
CA GLY A 28 -28.68 2.12 12.33
C GLY A 28 -27.85 1.80 11.09
N VAL A 29 -28.53 1.42 10.00
CA VAL A 29 -27.89 1.09 8.73
C VAL A 29 -27.85 2.35 7.87
N VAL A 30 -26.66 2.77 7.46
CA VAL A 30 -26.51 3.84 6.45
C VAL A 30 -27.03 3.31 5.12
N LYS A 31 -28.03 3.97 4.56
CA LYS A 31 -28.63 3.60 3.27
C LYS A 31 -28.06 4.47 2.16
N ALA A 32 -27.96 3.91 0.96
CA ALA A 32 -27.46 4.64 -0.21
C ALA A 32 -28.38 5.84 -0.57
N GLU A 33 -29.68 5.73 -0.29
CA GLU A 33 -30.67 6.79 -0.50
C GLU A 33 -30.44 8.04 0.38
N ASP A 34 -29.67 7.94 1.46
CA ASP A 34 -29.47 9.04 2.43
C ASP A 34 -28.32 9.99 2.07
N PHE A 35 -27.77 9.93 0.85
CA PHE A 35 -26.57 10.68 0.45
C PHE A 35 -26.72 12.22 0.52
N SER A 36 -27.95 12.74 0.45
CA SER A 36 -28.25 14.17 0.57
C SER A 36 -28.50 14.64 2.00
N HIS A 37 -28.52 13.72 2.98
CA HIS A 37 -28.69 14.05 4.39
C HIS A 37 -27.34 14.20 5.10
N PRO A 38 -27.27 14.97 6.20
CA PRO A 38 -26.08 15.03 7.05
C PRO A 38 -25.63 13.63 7.48
N ALA A 39 -24.37 13.30 7.20
CA ALA A 39 -23.77 12.00 7.47
C ALA A 39 -22.89 12.05 8.74
N TYR A 40 -22.79 10.91 9.42
CA TYR A 40 -21.83 10.71 10.49
C TYR A 40 -20.45 10.37 9.90
N VAL A 41 -19.39 10.97 10.45
CA VAL A 41 -18.00 10.70 10.04
C VAL A 41 -17.06 10.71 11.26
N ASP A 42 -16.18 9.71 11.37
CA ASP A 42 -15.07 9.74 12.33
C ASP A 42 -13.87 10.44 11.67
N ARG A 43 -13.64 11.70 12.02
CA ARG A 43 -12.54 12.52 11.46
C ARG A 43 -11.91 13.42 12.52
N ARG A 44 -10.58 13.55 12.47
CA ARG A 44 -9.81 14.37 13.41
C ARG A 44 -10.04 15.87 13.24
N ASP A 45 -10.28 16.30 12.01
CA ASP A 45 -10.53 17.70 11.65
C ASP A 45 -11.97 18.12 11.91
N VAL A 46 -12.88 17.15 12.04
CA VAL A 46 -14.30 17.37 12.36
C VAL A 46 -14.65 16.58 13.64
N PRO A 47 -14.21 17.05 14.83
CA PRO A 47 -14.41 16.35 16.10
C PRO A 47 -15.88 16.18 16.49
N LEU A 48 -16.77 17.03 15.97
CA LEU A 48 -18.19 17.05 16.24
C LEU A 48 -18.96 16.89 14.93
N PRO A 49 -19.26 15.64 14.51
CA PRO A 49 -20.02 15.39 13.29
C PRO A 49 -21.45 15.94 13.39
N GLU A 50 -22.01 16.32 12.24
CA GLU A 50 -23.34 16.92 12.13
C GLU A 50 -24.44 15.96 12.60
N ALA A 51 -24.31 14.68 12.27
CA ALA A 51 -25.20 13.62 12.76
C ALA A 51 -24.62 12.93 14.01
N ALA A 52 -25.48 12.35 14.85
CA ALA A 52 -25.05 11.37 15.85
C ALA A 52 -24.85 10.00 15.20
N PHE A 53 -23.98 9.18 15.80
CA PHE A 53 -23.73 7.82 15.31
C PHE A 53 -25.00 6.95 15.38
N VAL A 54 -25.68 6.95 16.53
CA VAL A 54 -26.96 6.25 16.71
C VAL A 54 -28.12 7.21 16.46
N LYS A 55 -28.94 6.93 15.43
CA LYS A 55 -30.15 7.71 15.12
C LYS A 55 -31.39 7.25 15.89
N GLU A 56 -31.58 5.94 15.99
CA GLU A 56 -32.76 5.34 16.63
C GLU A 56 -32.39 4.80 18.02
N LEU A 57 -32.97 5.41 19.06
CA LEU A 57 -32.65 5.05 20.45
C LEU A 57 -33.61 3.96 20.97
N SER A 58 -33.04 2.96 21.63
CA SER A 58 -33.82 1.98 22.40
C SER A 58 -34.52 2.62 23.60
N ALA A 59 -35.46 1.91 24.23
CA ALA A 59 -36.14 2.41 25.44
C ALA A 59 -35.15 2.72 26.57
N GLN A 60 -34.11 1.90 26.75
CA GLN A 60 -33.06 2.11 27.73
C GLN A 60 -32.21 3.34 27.38
N GLN A 61 -31.82 3.50 26.12
CA GLN A 61 -31.05 4.66 25.67
C GLN A 61 -31.85 5.95 25.79
N LYS A 62 -33.17 5.92 25.54
CA LYS A 62 -34.05 7.08 25.80
C LYS A 62 -34.06 7.46 27.28
N ALA A 63 -34.20 6.49 28.18
CA ALA A 63 -34.12 6.75 29.62
C ALA A 63 -32.75 7.30 30.04
N LEU A 64 -31.67 6.80 29.42
CA LEU A 64 -30.31 7.32 29.64
C LEU A 64 -30.16 8.77 29.13
N LYS A 65 -30.72 9.12 27.98
CA LYS A 65 -30.76 10.50 27.47
C LYS A 65 -31.60 11.43 28.35
N GLU A 66 -32.63 10.93 29.03
CA GLU A 66 -33.34 11.71 30.06
C GLU A 66 -32.47 11.91 31.31
N LYS A 67 -31.74 10.88 31.74
CA LYS A 67 -30.79 10.97 32.87
C LYS A 67 -29.62 11.92 32.58
N GLU A 68 -29.17 12.02 31.32
CA GLU A 68 -28.12 12.95 30.86
C GLU A 68 -28.47 14.42 31.10
N LYS A 69 -29.76 14.78 31.14
CA LYS A 69 -30.21 16.15 31.43
C LYS A 69 -29.98 16.56 32.89
N ALA A 70 -29.80 15.59 33.78
CA ALA A 70 -29.51 15.82 35.20
C ALA A 70 -27.98 15.89 35.45
N SER A 71 -27.56 15.88 36.73
CA SER A 71 -26.14 15.97 37.07
C SER A 71 -25.34 14.74 36.60
N TRP A 72 -24.25 14.97 35.88
CA TRP A 72 -23.34 13.91 35.40
C TRP A 72 -22.50 13.26 36.52
N THR A 73 -22.55 13.80 37.73
CA THR A 73 -21.97 13.13 38.91
C THR A 73 -22.78 11.91 39.33
N ALA A 74 -24.06 11.83 38.96
CA ALA A 74 -24.94 10.68 39.22
C ALA A 74 -24.89 9.60 38.13
N LEU A 75 -24.13 9.83 37.06
CA LEU A 75 -23.91 8.85 35.99
C LEU A 75 -22.75 7.91 36.36
N SER A 76 -22.96 6.61 36.17
CA SER A 76 -21.90 5.62 36.26
C SER A 76 -20.89 5.78 35.13
N VAL A 77 -19.73 5.13 35.26
CA VAL A 77 -18.70 5.14 34.20
C VAL A 77 -19.25 4.49 32.92
N ASP A 78 -19.98 3.39 33.05
CA ASP A 78 -20.55 2.67 31.92
C ASP A 78 -21.63 3.49 31.21
N GLU A 79 -22.47 4.22 31.95
CA GLU A 79 -23.47 5.13 31.39
C GLU A 79 -22.84 6.28 30.60
N LYS A 80 -21.70 6.81 31.05
CA LYS A 80 -20.94 7.83 30.30
C LYS A 80 -20.34 7.25 29.02
N VAL A 81 -19.81 6.03 29.07
CA VAL A 81 -19.30 5.33 27.89
C VAL A 81 -20.43 5.03 26.91
N GLU A 82 -21.61 4.63 27.39
CA GLU A 82 -22.77 4.38 26.54
C GLU A 82 -23.26 5.67 25.87
N LEU A 83 -23.35 6.80 26.60
CA LEU A 83 -23.64 8.11 26.01
C LEU A 83 -22.61 8.49 24.95
N TYR A 84 -21.33 8.22 25.19
CA TYR A 84 -20.27 8.43 24.21
C TYR A 84 -20.50 7.58 22.96
N ARG A 85 -20.81 6.28 23.10
CA ARG A 85 -21.06 5.36 21.98
C ARG A 85 -22.39 5.60 21.27
N ILE A 86 -23.33 6.33 21.88
CA ILE A 86 -24.54 6.82 21.19
C ILE A 86 -24.17 7.97 20.24
N LYS A 87 -23.32 8.90 20.70
CA LYS A 87 -22.94 10.07 19.89
C LYS A 87 -21.86 9.75 18.86
N PHE A 88 -20.87 8.93 19.22
CA PHE A 88 -19.69 8.63 18.43
C PHE A 88 -19.49 7.12 18.25
N ASN A 89 -19.04 6.71 17.07
CA ASN A 89 -18.69 5.33 16.78
C ASN A 89 -17.33 4.97 17.37
N GLU A 90 -16.26 5.65 16.94
CA GLU A 90 -14.89 5.40 17.36
C GLU A 90 -14.35 6.51 18.25
N SER A 91 -13.46 6.15 19.17
CA SER A 91 -12.65 7.13 19.89
C SER A 91 -11.48 7.61 19.04
N TYR A 92 -10.88 8.74 19.45
CA TYR A 92 -9.65 9.23 18.83
C TYR A 92 -8.51 8.21 18.86
N ALA A 93 -8.45 7.34 19.87
CA ALA A 93 -7.43 6.28 19.92
C ALA A 93 -7.72 5.15 18.91
N GLU A 94 -9.00 4.83 18.68
CA GLU A 94 -9.43 3.80 17.73
C GLU A 94 -9.25 4.27 16.28
N MET A 95 -9.73 5.47 15.95
CA MET A 95 -9.59 6.08 14.62
C MET A 95 -8.12 6.28 14.22
N ASN A 96 -7.24 6.57 15.18
CA ASN A 96 -5.81 6.79 14.91
C ASN A 96 -4.98 5.52 14.98
N LYS A 97 -5.61 4.36 15.16
CA LYS A 97 -4.88 3.09 15.24
C LYS A 97 -4.26 2.77 13.88
N GLY A 98 -2.93 2.75 13.83
CA GLY A 98 -2.20 2.37 12.62
C GLY A 98 -2.52 0.94 12.16
N THR A 99 -2.50 0.73 10.85
CA THR A 99 -2.70 -0.59 10.22
C THR A 99 -1.37 -1.18 9.73
N ASN A 100 -1.35 -2.48 9.48
CA ASN A 100 -0.20 -3.18 8.90
C ASN A 100 -0.31 -3.31 7.36
N GLU A 101 -1.20 -2.55 6.71
CA GLU A 101 -1.47 -2.66 5.28
C GLU A 101 -0.25 -2.39 4.41
N TRP A 102 0.66 -1.51 4.87
CA TRP A 102 1.92 -1.23 4.17
C TRP A 102 2.75 -2.50 3.90
N LYS A 103 2.67 -3.52 4.77
CA LYS A 103 3.36 -4.80 4.58
C LYS A 103 2.76 -5.57 3.40
N THR A 104 1.44 -5.55 3.27
CA THR A 104 0.74 -6.16 2.14
C THR A 104 1.04 -5.43 0.84
N VAL A 105 1.03 -4.09 0.86
CA VAL A 105 1.40 -3.26 -0.30
C VAL A 105 2.82 -3.55 -0.75
N LEU A 106 3.79 -3.49 0.18
CA LEU A 106 5.19 -3.73 -0.13
C LEU A 106 5.42 -5.17 -0.64
N GLY A 107 4.79 -6.16 0.00
CA GLY A 107 4.85 -7.55 -0.43
C GLY A 107 4.28 -7.75 -1.84
N GLY A 108 3.14 -7.12 -2.14
CA GLY A 108 2.54 -7.16 -3.47
C GLY A 108 3.43 -6.55 -4.55
N VAL A 109 4.00 -5.37 -4.29
CA VAL A 109 4.93 -4.70 -5.22
C VAL A 109 6.13 -5.58 -5.53
N LEU A 110 6.80 -6.11 -4.49
CA LEU A 110 7.98 -6.97 -4.69
C LEU A 110 7.64 -8.29 -5.39
N PHE A 111 6.47 -8.87 -5.12
CA PHE A 111 5.99 -10.05 -5.81
C PHE A 111 5.84 -9.80 -7.32
N PHE A 112 5.17 -8.71 -7.72
CA PHE A 112 4.98 -8.40 -9.13
C PHE A 112 6.28 -8.01 -9.82
N LEU A 113 7.20 -7.30 -9.16
CA LEU A 113 8.56 -7.07 -9.68
C LEU A 113 9.31 -8.38 -9.93
N GLY A 114 9.20 -9.34 -9.01
CA GLY A 114 9.77 -10.69 -9.19
C GLY A 114 9.16 -11.41 -10.39
N VAL A 115 7.83 -11.38 -10.54
CA VAL A 115 7.13 -11.96 -11.71
C VAL A 115 7.57 -11.30 -13.01
N SER A 116 7.69 -9.97 -13.04
CA SER A 116 8.23 -9.25 -14.20
C SER A 116 9.64 -9.71 -14.56
N GLY A 117 10.52 -9.93 -13.57
CA GLY A 117 11.84 -10.51 -13.79
C GLY A 117 11.81 -11.89 -14.45
N LEU A 118 10.89 -12.77 -14.02
CA LEU A 118 10.70 -14.09 -14.65
C LEU A 118 10.25 -13.98 -16.11
N ILE A 119 9.38 -13.02 -16.43
CA ILE A 119 8.93 -12.77 -17.80
C ILE A 119 10.12 -12.32 -18.68
N LEU A 120 10.99 -11.44 -18.17
CA LEU A 120 12.18 -10.99 -18.90
C LEU A 120 13.16 -12.13 -19.18
N ILE A 121 13.36 -13.03 -18.21
CA ILE A 121 14.19 -14.24 -18.39
C ILE A 121 13.59 -15.11 -19.51
N TRP A 122 12.28 -15.35 -19.46
CA TRP A 122 11.59 -16.13 -20.49
C TRP A 122 11.73 -15.49 -21.89
N GLN A 123 11.53 -14.18 -22.02
CA GLN A 123 11.75 -13.46 -23.28
C GLN A 123 13.18 -13.61 -23.78
N LYS A 124 14.17 -13.50 -22.91
CA LYS A 124 15.59 -13.64 -23.28
C LYS A 124 15.97 -15.06 -23.73
N MET A 125 15.28 -16.08 -23.22
CA MET A 125 15.53 -17.49 -23.56
C MET A 125 14.83 -17.92 -24.86
N TYR A 126 13.60 -17.47 -25.09
CA TYR A 126 12.75 -18.03 -26.14
C TYR A 126 12.38 -17.04 -27.25
N MET A 127 12.49 -15.73 -27.02
CA MET A 127 12.00 -14.71 -27.95
C MET A 127 13.13 -13.91 -28.60
N TYR A 128 14.14 -13.50 -27.82
CA TYR A 128 15.26 -12.72 -28.36
C TYR A 128 16.27 -13.59 -29.12
N GLY A 129 16.54 -13.19 -30.36
CA GLY A 129 17.59 -13.78 -31.21
C GLY A 129 19.01 -13.46 -30.74
N PRO A 130 20.03 -13.92 -31.48
CA PRO A 130 21.42 -13.61 -31.18
C PRO A 130 21.67 -12.10 -31.31
N ILE A 131 22.48 -11.56 -30.40
CA ILE A 131 22.97 -10.18 -30.53
C ILE A 131 23.87 -10.06 -31.77
N PRO A 132 23.94 -8.88 -32.42
CA PRO A 132 24.81 -8.68 -33.57
C PRO A 132 26.27 -9.01 -33.27
N HIS A 133 27.00 -9.49 -34.28
CA HIS A 133 28.43 -9.86 -34.14
C HIS A 133 29.31 -8.68 -33.69
N THR A 134 28.86 -7.43 -33.88
CA THR A 134 29.55 -6.21 -33.46
C THR A 134 29.68 -6.07 -31.95
N PHE A 135 28.95 -6.88 -31.17
CA PHE A 135 29.07 -6.97 -29.72
C PHE A 135 30.05 -8.07 -29.27
N SER A 136 30.76 -8.73 -30.17
CA SER A 136 31.86 -9.63 -29.78
C SER A 136 33.02 -8.84 -29.17
N ASP A 137 33.73 -9.42 -28.21
CA ASP A 137 34.82 -8.74 -27.52
C ASP A 137 35.93 -8.27 -28.48
N GLU A 138 36.23 -9.08 -29.50
CA GLU A 138 37.20 -8.73 -30.54
C GLU A 138 36.74 -7.49 -31.34
N TRP A 139 35.49 -7.49 -31.82
CA TRP A 139 34.96 -6.36 -32.57
C TRP A 139 34.88 -5.11 -31.71
N LEU A 140 34.42 -5.23 -30.46
CA LEU A 140 34.37 -4.11 -29.50
C LEU A 140 35.78 -3.55 -29.25
N SER A 141 36.80 -4.39 -29.13
CA SER A 141 38.18 -3.92 -28.94
C SER A 141 38.73 -3.17 -30.16
N MET A 142 38.50 -3.70 -31.37
CA MET A 142 38.90 -3.05 -32.64
C MET A 142 38.14 -1.75 -32.85
N GLN A 143 36.83 -1.76 -32.59
CA GLN A 143 35.98 -0.58 -32.67
C GLN A 143 36.43 0.47 -31.67
N THR A 144 36.69 0.10 -30.41
CA THR A 144 37.18 1.02 -29.37
C THR A 144 38.52 1.64 -29.77
N LYS A 145 39.48 0.83 -30.24
CA LYS A 145 40.76 1.34 -30.77
C LYS A 145 40.53 2.34 -31.90
N ARG A 146 39.70 2.00 -32.89
CA ARG A 146 39.37 2.91 -34.00
C ARG A 146 38.73 4.21 -33.50
N MET A 147 37.85 4.15 -32.51
CA MET A 147 37.24 5.34 -31.90
C MET A 147 38.29 6.25 -31.24
N LEU A 148 39.28 5.67 -30.57
CA LEU A 148 40.40 6.39 -29.97
C LEU A 148 41.34 6.98 -31.04
N ASP A 149 41.64 6.22 -32.09
CA ASP A 149 42.48 6.65 -33.21
C ASP A 149 41.83 7.85 -33.94
N MET A 150 40.51 7.81 -34.10
CA MET A 150 39.71 8.90 -34.67
C MET A 150 39.44 10.06 -33.69
N ARG A 151 39.93 9.98 -32.45
CA ARG A 151 39.73 11.01 -31.40
C ARG A 151 38.26 11.34 -31.16
N ILE A 152 37.40 10.33 -31.10
CA ILE A 152 35.97 10.55 -30.84
C ILE A 152 35.75 11.18 -29.46
N ASN A 153 35.07 12.33 -29.46
CA ASN A 153 34.75 13.12 -28.27
C ASN A 153 35.99 13.36 -27.35
N PRO A 154 36.98 14.14 -27.81
CA PRO A 154 38.29 14.22 -27.17
C PRO A 154 38.39 15.19 -25.99
N VAL A 155 37.35 15.99 -25.72
CA VAL A 155 37.36 16.99 -24.62
C VAL A 155 36.80 16.38 -23.35
N GLU A 156 35.59 15.81 -23.40
CA GLU A 156 34.86 15.31 -22.22
C GLU A 156 34.46 13.83 -22.31
N GLY A 157 34.62 13.22 -23.49
CA GLY A 157 34.15 11.86 -23.74
C GLY A 157 35.25 10.80 -23.73
N ILE A 158 34.99 9.70 -24.43
CA ILE A 158 35.82 8.49 -24.42
C ILE A 158 37.30 8.76 -24.70
N SER A 159 37.62 9.57 -25.72
CA SER A 159 39.01 9.84 -26.08
C SER A 159 39.70 10.75 -25.05
N SER A 160 38.96 11.58 -24.30
CA SER A 160 39.58 12.39 -23.25
C SER A 160 40.05 11.53 -22.06
N GLN A 161 39.46 10.35 -21.88
CA GLN A 161 39.80 9.39 -20.82
C GLN A 161 40.95 8.43 -21.21
N TRP A 162 41.45 8.49 -22.44
CA TRP A 162 42.58 7.66 -22.89
C TRP A 162 43.91 8.44 -22.81
N ASP A 163 44.94 7.84 -22.23
CA ASP A 163 46.31 8.33 -22.24
C ASP A 163 47.02 7.81 -23.50
N TYR A 164 47.18 8.70 -24.47
CA TYR A 164 47.82 8.37 -25.75
C TYR A 164 49.34 8.24 -25.66
N GLU A 165 49.97 8.76 -24.61
CA GLU A 165 51.41 8.60 -24.38
C GLU A 165 51.70 7.22 -23.79
N LYS A 166 50.87 6.78 -22.85
CA LYS A 166 51.04 5.49 -22.15
C LYS A 166 50.26 4.34 -22.76
N ASN A 167 49.38 4.61 -23.72
CA ASN A 167 48.47 3.63 -24.32
C ASN A 167 47.65 2.86 -23.26
N GLU A 168 47.10 3.59 -22.29
CA GLU A 168 46.23 3.04 -21.25
C GLU A 168 45.07 4.01 -20.92
N TRP A 169 44.02 3.51 -20.26
CA TRP A 169 42.97 4.37 -19.73
C TRP A 169 43.54 5.21 -18.57
N LYS A 170 43.24 6.51 -18.58
CA LYS A 170 43.56 7.41 -17.47
C LYS A 170 42.88 6.89 -16.20
N LYS A 171 43.60 6.97 -15.08
CA LYS A 171 43.09 6.61 -13.75
C LYS A 171 42.33 7.74 -13.10
#